data_AF-A0A3D1ZF92-F1
#
_entry.id   AF-A0A3D1ZF92-F1
#
_cell.length_a   1.000
_cell.length_b   1.000
_cell.length_c   1.000
_cell.angle_alpha   90.00
_cell.angle_beta   90.00
_cell.angle_gamma   90.00
#
_symmetry.space_group_name_H-M   'P 1'
#
loop_
_entity.id
_entity.type
_entity.pdbx_description
1 polymer ?
#
loop_
_entity_poly.entity_id
_entity_poly.type
_entity_poly.pdbx_seq_one_letter_code
_entity_poly.pdbx_strand_id
1 'polypeptide(L)'
;PVEVFSEVRRILKNDGAFYVIYSNRMFPTKAVAIWHNLNDNERAQLIASYFVKSEGWSQPTAWDVSPKLNIKTDPVFIVSANKLRSPSEPSE
;
A
#
# COMPACT_ATOMS: atom_id res chain seq x y z
N PRO A 1 11.69 -1.33 -2.09
CA PRO A 1 10.42 -0.55 -2.25
C PRO A 1 10.36 0.74 -1.43
N VAL A 2 11.08 0.82 -0.30
CA VAL A 2 11.09 1.99 0.59
C VAL A 2 11.39 3.29 -0.18
N GLU A 3 12.39 3.27 -1.06
CA GLU A 3 12.81 4.43 -1.87
C GLU A 3 11.68 4.94 -2.77
N VAL A 4 10.92 4.02 -3.38
CA VAL A 4 9.76 4.36 -4.21
C VAL A 4 8.66 5.03 -3.38
N PHE A 5 8.43 4.55 -2.16
CA PHE A 5 7.43 5.14 -1.26
C PHE A 5 7.88 6.54 -0.84
N SER A 6 9.16 6.74 -0.51
CA SER A 6 9.71 8.08 -0.24
C SER A 6 9.55 9.03 -1.43
N GLU A 7 9.78 8.57 -2.66
CA GLU A 7 9.60 9.40 -3.87
C GLU A 7 8.13 9.74 -4.15
N VAL A 8 7.21 8.79 -3.94
CA VAL A 8 5.76 9.09 -4.03
C VAL A 8 5.38 10.14 -3.00
N ARG A 9 5.84 10.02 -1.75
CA ARG A 9 5.58 11.03 -0.70
C ARG A 9 6.11 12.41 -1.10
N ARG A 10 7.30 12.47 -1.71
CA ARG A 10 7.95 13.72 -2.11
C ARG A 10 7.06 14.53 -3.06
N ILE A 11 6.38 13.86 -3.98
CA ILE A 11 5.57 14.53 -5.02
C ILE A 11 4.09 14.75 -4.64
N LEU A 12 3.55 14.01 -3.66
CA LEU A 12 2.18 14.23 -3.22
C LEU A 12 2.04 15.57 -2.49
N LYS A 13 0.89 16.24 -2.68
CA LYS A 13 0.45 17.33 -1.79
C LYS A 13 0.29 16.82 -0.36
N ASN A 14 0.34 17.73 0.61
CA ASN A 14 0.01 17.39 2.00
C ASN A 14 -1.36 16.73 2.10
N ASP A 15 -1.47 15.76 3.01
CA ASP A 15 -2.65 14.92 3.21
C ASP A 15 -3.07 14.09 1.98
N GLY A 16 -2.29 14.12 0.90
CA GLY A 16 -2.47 13.28 -0.27
C GLY A 16 -2.33 11.80 0.09
N ALA A 17 -3.25 10.98 -0.42
CA ALA A 17 -3.25 9.55 -0.16
C ALA A 17 -2.43 8.79 -1.21
N PHE A 18 -1.68 7.78 -0.75
CA PHE A 18 -1.06 6.79 -1.62
C PHE A 18 -1.75 5.44 -1.43
N TYR A 19 -2.24 4.85 -2.52
CA TYR A 19 -2.92 3.56 -2.55
C TYR A 19 -2.08 2.53 -3.29
N VAL A 20 -1.75 1.43 -2.62
CA VAL A 20 -1.13 0.25 -3.23
C VAL A 20 -2.21 -0.80 -3.39
N ILE A 21 -2.56 -1.09 -4.64
CA ILE A 21 -3.62 -2.04 -5.01
C ILE A 21 -2.95 -3.32 -5.50
N TYR A 22 -3.40 -4.47 -5.02
CA TYR A 22 -2.90 -5.77 -5.46
C TYR A 22 -4.00 -6.84 -5.49
N SER A 23 -3.76 -7.90 -6.25
CA SER A 23 -4.62 -9.08 -6.34
C SER A 23 -3.75 -10.34 -6.39
N ASN A 24 -4.37 -11.53 -6.40
CA ASN A 24 -3.64 -12.79 -6.49
C ASN A 24 -3.29 -13.20 -7.94
N ARG A 25 -3.77 -12.44 -8.93
CA ARG A 25 -3.28 -12.51 -10.32
C ARG A 25 -1.94 -11.80 -10.45
N MET A 26 -0.88 -12.59 -10.52
CA MET A 26 0.47 -12.12 -10.79
C MET A 26 1.15 -13.00 -11.84
N PHE A 27 2.23 -12.51 -12.44
CA PHE A 27 3.09 -13.31 -13.30
C PHE A 27 4.08 -14.08 -12.42
N PRO A 28 4.01 -15.43 -12.31
CA PRO A 28 4.78 -16.19 -11.32
C PRO A 28 6.29 -16.01 -11.44
N THR A 29 6.78 -15.84 -12.67
CA THR A 29 8.20 -15.63 -12.97
C THR A 29 8.68 -14.19 -12.73
N LYS A 30 7.77 -13.25 -12.46
CA LYS A 30 8.07 -11.84 -12.19
C LYS A 30 7.86 -11.45 -10.73
N ALA A 31 6.99 -12.16 -10.02
CA ALA A 31 6.79 -11.94 -8.60
C ALA A 31 8.00 -12.41 -7.79
N VAL A 32 8.46 -11.56 -6.86
CA VAL A 32 9.57 -11.87 -5.96
C VAL A 32 9.22 -13.02 -5.01
N ALA A 33 10.22 -13.82 -4.62
CA ALA A 33 10.01 -15.04 -3.83
C ALA A 33 9.19 -14.81 -2.55
N ILE A 34 9.43 -13.72 -1.82
CA ILE A 34 8.67 -13.40 -0.61
C ILE A 34 7.16 -13.30 -0.89
N TRP A 35 6.74 -12.73 -2.02
CA TRP A 35 5.33 -12.54 -2.35
C TRP A 35 4.56 -13.86 -2.51
N HIS A 36 5.24 -14.89 -3.03
CA HIS A 36 4.68 -16.24 -3.18
C HIS A 36 4.43 -16.92 -1.84
N ASN A 37 5.24 -16.61 -0.82
CA ASN A 37 5.21 -17.29 0.48
C ASN A 37 4.29 -16.62 1.50
N LEU A 38 3.70 -15.47 1.18
CA LEU A 38 2.82 -14.74 2.09
C LEU A 38 1.35 -14.97 1.73
N ASN A 39 0.50 -15.09 2.75
CA ASN A 39 -0.95 -15.00 2.59
C ASN A 39 -1.41 -13.53 2.43
N ASP A 40 -2.70 -13.31 2.21
CA ASP A 40 -3.24 -11.97 1.91
C ASP A 40 -3.00 -10.96 3.06
N ASN A 41 -3.15 -11.38 4.32
CA ASN A 41 -2.88 -10.52 5.47
C ASN A 41 -1.39 -10.19 5.59
N GLU A 42 -0.52 -11.17 5.38
CA GLU A 42 0.93 -11.00 5.43
C GLU A 42 1.45 -10.11 4.29
N ARG A 43 0.84 -10.19 3.09
CA ARG A 43 1.12 -9.26 1.98
C ARG A 43 0.73 -7.84 2.36
N ALA A 44 -0.43 -7.65 3.00
CA ALA A 44 -0.85 -6.35 3.49
C ALA A 44 0.14 -5.79 4.52
N GLN A 45 0.61 -6.62 5.47
CA GLN A 45 1.62 -6.26 6.46
C GLN A 45 2.96 -5.92 5.82
N LEU A 46 3.40 -6.67 4.81
CA LEU A 46 4.62 -6.38 4.05
C LEU A 46 4.54 -5.00 3.41
N ILE A 47 3.42 -4.67 2.76
CA ILE A 47 3.22 -3.35 2.15
C ILE A 47 3.16 -2.25 3.21
N ALA A 48 2.42 -2.46 4.30
CA ALA A 48 2.34 -1.53 5.42
C ALA A 48 3.74 -1.24 6.01
N SER A 49 4.61 -2.25 6.07
CA SER A 49 5.99 -2.07 6.53
C SER A 49 6.81 -1.12 5.65
N TYR A 50 6.51 -1.02 4.35
CA TYR A 50 7.18 -0.07 3.46
C TYR A 50 6.76 1.37 3.74
N PHE A 51 5.47 1.61 4.04
CA PHE A 51 5.02 2.92 4.53
C PHE A 51 5.76 3.32 5.80
N VAL A 52 5.78 2.43 6.82
CA VAL A 52 6.47 2.69 8.10
C VAL A 52 7.96 3.00 7.88
N LYS A 53 8.66 2.18 7.08
CA LYS A 53 10.10 2.34 6.81
C LYS A 53 10.45 3.57 5.96
N SER A 54 9.51 4.09 5.17
CA SER A 54 9.74 5.28 4.32
C SER A 54 9.41 6.61 5.01
N GLU A 55 8.85 6.53 6.23
CA GLU A 55 8.51 7.62 7.13
C GLU A 55 7.59 8.70 6.52
N GLY A 56 7.07 9.60 7.35
CA GLY A 56 6.23 10.73 6.88
C GLY A 56 4.86 10.32 6.33
N TRP A 57 4.38 9.14 6.68
CA TRP A 57 3.06 8.62 6.36
C TRP A 57 2.23 8.43 7.62
N SER A 58 0.91 8.58 7.50
CA SER A 58 -0.02 8.18 8.56
C SER A 58 0.07 6.67 8.82
N GLN A 59 -0.57 6.22 9.90
CA GLN A 59 -0.75 4.78 10.13
C GLN A 59 -1.40 4.14 8.89
N PRO A 60 -0.76 3.11 8.27
CA PRO A 60 -1.33 2.46 7.10
C PRO A 60 -2.57 1.64 7.45
N THR A 61 -3.53 1.62 6.55
CA THR A 61 -4.76 0.83 6.66
C THR A 61 -4.87 -0.15 5.50
N ALA A 62 -5.30 -1.37 5.79
CA ALA A 62 -5.53 -2.42 4.81
C ALA A 62 -7.03 -2.68 4.62
N TRP A 63 -7.45 -2.91 3.38
CA TRP A 63 -8.84 -3.12 2.99
C TRP A 63 -8.95 -4.30 2.03
N ASP A 64 -9.91 -5.18 2.28
CA ASP A 64 -10.42 -6.13 1.29
C ASP A 64 -11.54 -5.45 0.48
N VAL A 65 -11.26 -5.13 -0.78
CA VAL A 65 -12.21 -4.53 -1.72
C VAL A 65 -12.68 -5.53 -2.78
N SER A 66 -12.52 -6.82 -2.50
CA SER A 66 -12.93 -7.89 -3.40
C SER A 66 -14.42 -7.82 -3.72
N PRO A 67 -14.82 -8.02 -4.99
CA PRO A 67 -16.24 -8.06 -5.36
C PRO A 67 -16.99 -9.10 -4.54
N LYS A 68 -18.03 -8.67 -3.82
CA LYS A 68 -18.91 -9.56 -3.03
C LYS A 68 -20.00 -10.14 -3.95
N LEU A 69 -19.55 -10.96 -4.90
CA LEU A 69 -20.43 -11.68 -5.83
C LEU A 69 -20.64 -13.12 -5.32
N ASN A 70 -21.75 -13.76 -5.70
CA ASN A 70 -22.03 -15.18 -5.41
C ASN A 70 -21.19 -16.14 -6.29
N ILE A 71 -20.06 -15.68 -6.81
CA ILE A 71 -19.10 -16.44 -7.62
C ILE A 71 -17.69 -16.19 -7.09
N LYS A 72 -16.81 -17.17 -7.22
CA LYS A 72 -15.41 -17.01 -6.82
C LYS A 72 -14.73 -16.03 -7.79
N THR A 73 -14.24 -14.92 -7.25
CA THR A 73 -13.44 -13.93 -7.96
C THR A 73 -12.01 -13.91 -7.42
N ASP A 74 -11.10 -13.32 -8.19
CA ASP A 74 -9.78 -13.01 -7.67
C ASP A 74 -9.93 -11.86 -6.67
N PRO A 75 -9.40 -11.98 -5.43
CA PRO A 75 -9.57 -10.94 -4.44
C PRO A 75 -8.74 -9.70 -4.80
N VAL A 76 -9.22 -8.54 -4.41
CA VAL A 76 -8.52 -7.26 -4.62
C VAL A 76 -8.38 -6.58 -3.27
N PHE A 77 -7.16 -6.15 -2.97
CA PHE A 77 -6.79 -5.55 -1.71
C PHE A 77 -6.16 -4.18 -1.92
N ILE A 78 -6.29 -3.33 -0.91
CA ILE A 78 -5.68 -2.01 -0.86
C ILE A 78 -4.93 -1.86 0.45
N VAL A 79 -3.70 -1.35 0.39
CA VAL A 79 -3.03 -0.75 1.55
C VAL A 79 -2.77 0.71 1.24
N SER A 80 -3.18 1.60 2.14
CA SER A 80 -3.02 3.04 1.94
C SER A 80 -2.60 3.77 3.19
N ALA A 81 -1.98 4.93 2.98
CA ALA A 81 -1.69 5.93 4.00
C ALA A 81 -1.70 7.32 3.38
N ASN A 82 -1.91 8.34 4.21
CA ASN A 82 -1.85 9.74 3.80
C ASN A 82 -0.46 10.30 4.11
N LYS A 83 0.04 11.19 3.23
CA LYS A 83 1.25 11.97 3.50
C LYS A 83 1.01 12.84 4.73
N LEU A 84 1.86 12.70 5.75
CA LEU A 84 1.84 13.60 6.88
C LEU A 84 2.32 14.97 6.44
N ARG A 85 1.66 15.99 6.96
CA ARG A 85 2.02 17.38 6.77
C ARG A 85 3.43 17.64 7.32
N SER A 86 4.23 18.36 6.57
CA SER A 86 5.49 18.91 7.08
C SER A 86 5.17 19.96 8.17
N PRO A 87 5.85 19.94 9.34
CA PRO A 87 5.60 20.90 10.42
C PRO A 87 5.76 22.37 10.03
N SER A 88 6.44 22.66 8.91
CA SER A 88 6.77 24.00 8.43
C SER A 88 5.71 24.67 7.55
N GLU A 89 4.65 23.97 7.14
CA GLU A 89 3.64 24.54 6.23
C GLU A 89 2.34 24.90 6.97
N PRO A 90 1.89 26.16 6.96
CA PRO A 90 0.71 26.63 7.71
C PRO A 90 -0.60 26.09 7.13
N SER A 91 -1.56 25.73 7.99
CA SER A 91 -2.91 25.29 7.62
C SER A 91 -3.60 26.32 6.74
N GLU A 92 -4.00 25.89 5.55
CA GLU A 92 -4.89 26.63 4.65
C GLU A 92 -6.27 26.80 5.29
#